data_AF-A0A2X1PGH2-F1
#
_entry.id   AF-A0A2X1PGH2-F1
#
_cell.length_a   1.000
_cell.length_b   1.000
_cell.length_c   1.000
_cell.angle_alpha   90.00
_cell.angle_beta   90.00
_cell.angle_gamma   90.00
#
_symmetry.space_group_name_H-M   'P 1'
#
loop_
_entity.id
_entity.type
_entity.pdbx_description
1 polymer ?
#
loop_
_entity_poly.entity_id
_entity_poly.type
_entity_poly.pdbx_seq_one_letter_code
_entity_poly.pdbx_strand_id
1 'polypeptide(L)' 'MVIGKAERLSTLEVMKYFHSRPRDSQIGAWVSKQSSRISARGILESKFLELKQKFQQGEVPLPSFWGGFSRQP' A
#
# COMPACT_ATOMS: atom_id res chain seq x y z
N MET A 1 -22.31 4.58 -17.05
CA MET A 1 -21.81 3.29 -16.50
C MET A 1 -20.59 2.89 -17.30
N VAL A 2 -19.49 2.50 -16.65
CA VAL A 2 -18.28 2.05 -17.35
C VAL A 2 -18.12 0.55 -17.09
N ILE A 3 -18.06 -0.25 -18.14
CA ILE A 3 -17.92 -1.71 -18.08
C ILE A 3 -16.62 -2.07 -18.81
N GLY A 4 -15.83 -2.99 -18.26
CA GLY A 4 -14.60 -3.44 -18.90
C GLY A 4 -13.92 -4.54 -18.09
N LYS A 5 -12.98 -5.25 -18.73
CA LYS A 5 -12.22 -6.31 -18.08
C LYS A 5 -11.11 -5.71 -17.20
N ALA A 6 -11.02 -6.16 -15.96
CA ALA A 6 -9.93 -5.80 -15.06
C ALA A 6 -8.72 -6.72 -15.28
N GLU A 7 -7.54 -6.12 -15.43
CA GLU A 7 -6.28 -6.84 -15.61
C GLU A 7 -5.26 -6.36 -14.59
N ARG A 8 -4.41 -7.28 -14.09
CA ARG A 8 -3.37 -6.93 -13.12
C ARG A 8 -2.28 -6.13 -13.81
N LEU A 9 -1.85 -5.04 -13.17
CA LEU A 9 -0.67 -4.30 -13.61
C LEU A 9 0.60 -5.12 -13.38
N SER A 10 1.63 -4.82 -14.18
CA SER A 10 2.95 -5.42 -13.96
C SER A 10 3.55 -4.94 -12.63
N THR A 11 4.40 -5.77 -12.03
CA THR A 11 5.11 -5.41 -10.78
C THR A 11 5.90 -4.11 -10.93
N LEU A 12 6.46 -3.84 -12.12
CA LEU A 12 7.25 -2.65 -12.39
C LEU A 12 6.39 -1.37 -12.39
N GLU A 13 5.20 -1.42 -13.00
CA GLU A 13 4.24 -0.30 -12.96
C GLU A 13 3.73 -0.05 -11.55
N VAL A 14 3.39 -1.12 -10.82
CA VAL A 14 2.95 -1.05 -9.43
C VAL A 14 4.04 -0.43 -8.54
N MET A 15 5.29 -0.89 -8.69
CA MET A 15 6.44 -0.37 -7.94
C MET A 15 6.65 1.12 -8.23
N LYS A 16 6.67 1.51 -9.51
CA LYS A 16 6.82 2.91 -9.91
C LYS A 16 5.74 3.81 -9.31
N TYR A 17 4.48 3.36 -9.34
CA TYR A 17 3.37 4.08 -8.73
C TYR A 17 3.46 4.09 -7.19
N PHE A 18 3.88 2.99 -6.57
CA PHE A 18 4.04 2.91 -5.11
C PHE A 18 5.07 3.93 -4.60
N HIS A 19 6.23 4.00 -5.23
CA HIS A 19 7.30 4.90 -4.82
C HIS A 19 7.02 6.37 -5.11
N SER A 20 6.08 6.70 -6.03
CA SER A 20 5.64 8.08 -6.24
C SER A 20 4.67 8.60 -5.17
N ARG A 21 4.09 7.71 -4.34
CA ARG A 21 3.17 8.11 -3.25
C ARG A 21 3.93 8.78 -2.12
N PRO A 22 3.30 9.67 -1.33
CA PRO A 22 3.90 10.21 -0.11
C PRO A 22 4.38 9.10 0.84
N ARG A 23 5.48 9.32 1.55
CA ARG A 23 6.09 8.29 2.43
C ARG A 23 5.10 7.74 3.47
N ASP A 24 4.31 8.62 4.08
CA ASP A 24 3.27 8.21 5.05
C ASP A 24 2.18 7.35 4.39
N SER A 25 1.89 7.54 3.10
CA SER A 25 0.98 6.69 2.33
C SER A 25 1.58 5.32 2.00
N GLN A 26 2.89 5.25 1.78
CA GLN A 26 3.63 3.99 1.61
C GLN A 26 3.63 3.19 2.91
N ILE A 27 3.90 3.85 4.05
CA ILE A 27 3.87 3.24 5.39
C ILE A 27 2.43 2.79 5.73
N GLY A 28 1.42 3.62 5.45
CA GLY A 28 0.02 3.28 5.67
C GLY A 28 -0.42 2.01 4.94
N ALA A 29 0.13 1.74 3.76
CA ALA A 29 -0.12 0.50 3.03
C ALA A 29 0.39 -0.74 3.77
N TRP A 30 1.48 -0.63 4.54
CA TRP A 30 1.99 -1.71 5.39
C TRP A 30 1.19 -1.89 6.69
N VAL A 31 0.70 -0.78 7.26
CA VAL A 31 -0.03 -0.77 8.53
C VAL A 31 -1.42 -1.41 8.38
N SER A 32 -2.10 -1.09 7.28
CA SER A 32 -3.48 -1.49 7.06
C SER A 32 -3.57 -2.80 6.28
N LYS A 33 -3.81 -3.92 7.00
CA LYS A 33 -4.35 -5.13 6.38
C LYS A 33 -5.83 -4.87 6.03
N GLN A 34 -6.07 -4.36 4.83
CA GLN A 34 -7.40 -3.96 4.38
C GLN A 34 -8.43 -5.08 4.63
N SER A 35 -9.60 -4.70 5.16
CA SER A 35 -10.72 -5.61 5.46
C SER A 35 -10.47 -6.63 6.58
N SER A 36 -9.37 -6.50 7.34
CA SER A 36 -9.14 -7.30 8.55
C SER A 36 -9.77 -6.66 9.78
N ARG A 37 -10.31 -7.47 10.71
CA ARG A 37 -10.80 -6.97 12.00
C ARG A 37 -9.64 -6.41 12.84
N ILE A 38 -9.84 -5.24 13.42
CA ILE A 38 -8.93 -4.63 14.39
C ILE A 38 -9.67 -4.45 15.71
N SER A 39 -8.99 -4.70 16.83
CA SER A 39 -9.60 -4.56 18.16
C SER A 39 -9.64 -3.11 18.65
N ALA A 40 -8.72 -2.26 18.19
CA ALA A 40 -8.69 -0.84 18.54
C ALA A 40 -7.94 -0.01 17.48
N ARG A 41 -8.29 1.27 17.38
CA ARG A 41 -7.60 2.26 16.53
C ARG A 41 -6.12 2.43 16.91
N GLY A 42 -5.81 2.42 18.21
CA GLY A 42 -4.44 2.61 18.71
C GLY A 42 -3.43 1.59 18.17
N ILE A 43 -3.88 0.38 17.80
CA ILE A 43 -3.00 -0.64 17.21
C ILE A 43 -2.46 -0.19 15.85
N LEU A 44 -3.29 0.48 15.03
CA LEU A 44 -2.85 1.01 13.75
C LEU A 44 -1.87 2.17 13.96
N GLU A 45 -2.12 3.03 14.93
CA GLU A 45 -1.27 4.18 15.26
C GLU A 45 0.10 3.73 15.78
N SER A 46 0.14 2.77 16.70
CA SER A 46 1.41 2.20 17.20
C SER A 46 2.22 1.53 16.08
N LYS A 47 1.58 0.72 15.23
CA LYS A 47 2.24 0.09 14.07
C LYS A 47 2.73 1.11 13.06
N PHE A 48 1.98 2.19 12.85
CA PHE A 48 2.39 3.26 11.96
C PHE A 48 3.67 3.94 12.46
N LEU A 49 3.74 4.26 13.76
CA LEU A 49 4.94 4.85 14.36
C LEU A 49 6.14 3.89 14.33
N GLU A 50 5.92 2.61 14.64
CA GLU A 50 6.94 1.56 14.57
C GLU A 50 7.54 1.47 13.16
N LEU A 51 6.68 1.38 12.13
CA LEU A 51 7.12 1.28 10.74
C LEU A 51 7.73 2.59 10.24
N LYS A 52 7.27 3.75 10.71
CA LYS A 52 7.85 5.05 10.38
C LYS A 52 9.27 5.18 10.93
N GLN A 53 9.55 4.66 12.12
CA GLN A 53 10.91 4.58 12.66
C GLN A 53 11.75 3.54 11.92
N LYS A 54 11.20 2.34 11.68
CA LYS A 54 11.89 1.27 10.96
C LYS A 54 12.32 1.70 9.56
N PHE A 55 11.45 2.38 8.84
CA PHE A 55 11.72 2.93 7.53
C PHE A 55 12.08 4.41 7.63
N GLN A 56 12.77 4.85 8.69
CA GLN A 56 13.27 6.23 8.75
C GLN A 56 14.44 6.42 7.80
N GLN A 57 15.27 5.39 7.65
CA GLN A 57 16.43 5.36 6.76
C GLN A 57 16.16 4.39 5.61
N GLY A 58 16.28 4.87 4.37
CA GLY A 58 16.05 4.07 3.16
C GLY A 58 14.65 4.21 2.55
N GLU A 59 14.29 3.30 1.66
CA GLU A 59 13.00 3.29 0.96
C GLU A 59 12.02 2.32 1.64
N VAL A 60 10.72 2.61 1.53
CA VAL A 60 9.69 1.66 1.97
C VAL A 60 9.54 0.63 0.85
N PRO A 61 9.73 -0.67 1.13
CA PRO A 61 9.58 -1.70 0.11
C PRO A 61 8.11 -1.83 -0.30
N LEU A 62 7.86 -2.23 -1.55
CA LEU A 62 6.54 -2.57 -2.04
C LEU A 62 5.99 -3.80 -1.28
N PRO A 63 4.83 -3.71 -0.59
CA PRO A 63 4.23 -4.88 0.06
C PRO A 63 3.76 -5.91 -0.97
N SER A 64 3.99 -7.20 -0.72
CA SER A 64 3.61 -8.30 -1.62
C SER A 64 2.09 -8.42 -1.87
N PHE A 65 1.28 -7.90 -0.96
CA PHE A 65 -0.17 -7.85 -1.06
C PHE A 65 -0.70 -6.56 -1.70
N TRP A 66 0.19 -5.63 -2.06
CA TRP A 66 -0.17 -4.35 -2.65
C TRP A 66 0.05 -4.39 -4.16
N GLY A 67 -0.93 -3.88 -4.91
CA GLY A 67 -0.94 -3.99 -6.37
C GLY A 67 -1.89 -3.00 -7.01
N GLY A 68 -2.02 -3.08 -8.33
CA GLY A 68 -2.98 -2.28 -9.09
C GLY A 68 -3.61 -3.09 -10.20
N PHE A 69 -4.77 -2.63 -10.66
CA PHE A 69 -5.47 -3.17 -11.81
C PHE A 69 -5.70 -2.05 -12.82
N SER A 70 -5.53 -2.35 -14.10
CA SER A 70 -6.01 -1.52 -15.19
C SER A 70 -7.32 -2.09 -15.71
N ARG A 71 -8.16 -1.20 -16.24
CA ARG A 71 -9.35 -1.59 -16.98
C ARG A 71 -9.01 -1.51 -18.46
N GLN A 72 -9.24 -2.58 -19.20
CA GLN A 72 -9.22 -2.47 -20.66
C GLN A 72 -10.34 -1.52 -21.11
N PRO A 73 -10.10 -0.67 -22.13
CA PRO A 73 -11.05 0.31 -22.62
C PRO A 73 -12.47 -0.24 -22.82
#